data_AF-A0A7C4DXE3-F1
#
_entry.id   AF-A0A7C4DXE3-F1
#
_cell.length_a   1.000
_cell.length_b   1.000
_cell.length_c   1.000
_cell.angle_alpha   90.00
_cell.angle_beta   90.00
_cell.angle_gamma   90.00
#
_symmetry.space_group_name_H-M   'P 1'
#
loop_
_entity.id
_entity.type
_entity.pdbx_description
1 polymer ?
#
loop_
_entity_poly.entity_id
_entity_poly.type
_entity_poly.pdbx_seq_one_letter_code
_entity_poly.pdbx_strand_id
1 'polypeptide(L)' 'MVVSLSREDRTYRKLKGVRSEIKKQIRVIRRTLSENRLNELGRLEEQLNGLTKAKTRLRKEFEKLTGTRGPYSS' A
#
# COMPACT_ATOMS: atom_id res chain seq x y z
N MET A 1 -4.27 7.89 30.39
CA MET A 1 -4.97 8.63 29.32
C MET A 1 -4.82 7.87 28.01
N VAL A 2 -5.90 7.32 27.46
CA VAL A 2 -5.86 6.69 26.13
C VAL A 2 -5.96 7.81 25.10
N VAL A 3 -4.84 8.17 24.47
CA VAL A 3 -4.84 9.19 23.42
C VAL A 3 -5.48 8.57 22.18
N SER A 4 -6.74 8.92 21.93
CA SER A 4 -7.46 8.53 20.72
C SER A 4 -6.78 9.14 19.51
N LEU A 5 -6.18 8.30 18.66
CA LEU A 5 -5.51 8.75 17.43
C LEU A 5 -6.48 9.50 16.52
N SER A 6 -6.02 10.62 15.94
CA SER A 6 -6.78 11.37 14.95
C SER A 6 -7.10 10.49 13.74
N ARG A 7 -8.12 10.87 12.96
CA ARG A 7 -8.45 10.14 11.73
C ARG A 7 -7.29 10.18 10.73
N GLU A 8 -6.58 11.30 10.67
CA GLU A 8 -5.38 11.48 9.86
C GLU A 8 -4.27 10.51 10.25
N ASP A 9 -3.97 10.38 11.54
CA ASP A 9 -2.95 9.47 12.05
C ASP A 9 -3.27 8.02 11.71
N ARG A 10 -4.55 7.62 11.84
CA ARG A 10 -5.00 6.27 11.47
C ARG A 10 -4.81 6.03 9.98
N THR A 11 -5.21 6.99 9.13
CA THR A 11 -5.06 6.88 7.67
C THR A 11 -3.59 6.85 7.27
N TYR A 12 -2.74 7.67 7.88
CA TYR A 12 -1.30 7.68 7.65
C TYR A 12 -0.64 6.36 8.04
N ARG A 13 -0.97 5.82 9.21
CA ARG A 13 -0.48 4.50 9.66
C ARG A 13 -0.90 3.38 8.71
N LYS A 14 -2.16 3.38 8.25
CA LYS A 14 -2.64 2.43 7.23
C LYS A 14 -1.85 2.57 5.93
N LEU A 15 -1.61 3.79 5.47
CA LEU A 15 -0.83 4.07 4.26
C LEU A 15 0.61 3.54 4.39
N LYS A 16 1.26 3.75 5.54
CA LYS A 16 2.58 3.21 5.85
C LYS A 16 2.57 1.67 5.86
N GLY A 17 1.54 1.06 6.44
CA GLY A 17 1.33 -0.39 6.43
C GLY A 17 1.23 -0.96 5.02
N VAL A 18 0.36 -0.39 4.18
CA VAL A 18 0.20 -0.82 2.77
C VAL A 18 1.51 -0.66 1.98
N ARG A 19 2.27 0.43 2.18
CA ARG A 19 3.59 0.60 1.55
C ARG A 19 4.58 -0.48 1.96
N SER A 20 4.58 -0.87 3.24
CA SER A 20 5.42 -1.96 3.73
C SER A 20 5.02 -3.29 3.09
N GLU A 21 3.72 -3.55 2.96
CA GLU A 21 3.21 -4.80 2.39
C GLU A 21 3.53 -4.91 0.89
N ILE A 22 3.43 -3.81 0.14
CA ILE A 22 3.88 -3.74 -1.26
C ILE A 22 5.36 -4.14 -1.37
N LYS A 23 6.23 -3.63 -0.49
CA LYS A 23 7.66 -3.97 -0.49
C LYS A 23 7.92 -5.44 -0.18
N LYS A 24 7.10 -6.06 0.67
CA LYS A 24 7.19 -7.51 0.94
C LYS A 24 6.71 -8.31 -0.27
N GLN A 25 5.57 -7.94 -0.85
CA GLN A 25 5.01 -8.60 -2.01
C GLN A 25 5.97 -8.59 -3.21
N ILE A 26 6.64 -7.46 -3.47
CA ILE A 26 7.67 -7.37 -4.51
C ILE A 26 8.84 -8.34 -4.24
N ARG A 27 9.27 -8.49 -2.97
CA ARG A 27 10.31 -9.47 -2.60
C ARG A 27 9.84 -10.90 -2.85
N VAL A 28 8.59 -11.22 -2.51
CA VAL A 28 7.99 -12.52 -2.79
C VAL A 28 7.96 -12.79 -4.29
N ILE A 29 7.46 -11.85 -5.10
CA ILE A 29 7.42 -11.97 -6.57
C ILE A 29 8.82 -12.23 -7.13
N ARG A 30 9.84 -11.46 -6.71
CA ARG A 30 11.22 -11.66 -7.15
C ARG A 30 11.73 -13.06 -6.82
N ARG A 31 11.42 -13.56 -5.62
CA ARG A 31 11.80 -14.91 -5.19
C ARG A 31 11.08 -15.99 -6.01
N THR A 32 9.77 -15.85 -6.20
CA THR A 32 8.95 -16.76 -7.02
C THR A 32 9.48 -16.83 -8.46
N LEU A 33 9.86 -15.68 -9.04
CA LEU A 33 10.50 -15.63 -10.36
C LEU A 33 11.85 -16.36 -10.37
N SER A 34 12.70 -16.17 -9.35
CA SER A 34 13.99 -16.87 -9.27
C SER A 34 13.86 -18.38 -9.10
N GLU A 35 12.76 -18.84 -8.50
CA GLU A 35 12.45 -20.26 -8.31
C GLU A 35 11.64 -20.85 -9.47
N ASN A 36 11.42 -20.07 -10.55
CA ASN A 36 10.65 -20.44 -11.74
C ASN A 36 9.22 -20.95 -11.46
N ARG A 37 8.62 -20.52 -10.34
CA ARG A 37 7.26 -20.90 -9.93
C ARG A 37 6.21 -20.00 -10.61
N LEU A 38 6.16 -20.07 -11.95
CA LEU A 38 5.38 -19.15 -12.78
C LEU A 38 3.86 -19.25 -12.55
N ASN A 39 3.38 -20.42 -12.14
CA ASN A 39 1.98 -20.67 -11.79
C ASN A 39 1.47 -19.80 -10.63
N GLU A 40 2.34 -19.31 -9.75
CA GLU A 40 1.97 -18.44 -8.63
C GLU A 40 1.90 -16.95 -9.00
N LEU A 41 2.44 -16.55 -10.16
CA LEU A 41 2.60 -15.14 -10.52
C LEU A 41 1.28 -14.40 -10.67
N GLY A 42 0.26 -15.01 -11.30
CA GLY A 42 -1.03 -14.36 -11.50
C GLY A 42 -1.70 -13.95 -10.19
N ARG A 43 -1.66 -14.83 -9.19
CA ARG A 43 -2.16 -14.53 -7.84
C ARG A 43 -1.35 -13.42 -7.16
N LEU A 44 -0.03 -13.47 -7.28
CA LEU A 44 0.85 -12.48 -6.66
C LEU A 44 0.69 -11.09 -7.30
N GLU A 45 0.45 -11.03 -8.60
CA GLU A 45 0.14 -9.81 -9.35
C GLU A 45 -1.20 -9.22 -8.92
N GLU A 46 -2.25 -10.04 -8.81
CA GLU A 46 -3.56 -9.59 -8.33
C GLU A 46 -3.48 -8.98 -6.92
N GLN A 47 -2.74 -9.63 -6.03
CA GLN A 47 -2.48 -9.12 -4.68
C GLN A 47 -1.74 -7.77 -4.71
N LEU A 48 -0.70 -7.64 -5.54
CA LEU A 48 0.04 -6.39 -5.69
C LEU A 48 -0.83 -5.27 -6.26
N ASN A 49 -1.71 -5.58 -7.22
CA ASN A 49 -2.68 -4.66 -7.78
C ASN A 49 -3.69 -4.19 -6.72
N GLY A 50 -4.19 -5.11 -5.88
CA GLY A 50 -5.06 -4.77 -4.75
C GLY A 50 -4.40 -3.81 -3.76
N LEU A 51 -3.15 -4.08 -3.38
CA LEU A 51 -2.38 -3.21 -2.49
C LEU A 51 -2.13 -1.82 -3.10
N THR A 52 -1.86 -1.75 -4.40
CA THR A 52 -1.64 -0.48 -5.11
C THR A 52 -2.92 0.35 -5.16
N LYS A 53 -4.07 -0.26 -5.45
CA LYS A 53 -5.39 0.40 -5.37
C LYS A 53 -5.68 0.91 -3.96
N ALA A 54 -5.41 0.09 -2.94
CA ALA A 54 -5.59 0.48 -1.54
C ALA A 54 -4.70 1.67 -1.15
N LYS A 55 -3.43 1.67 -1.57
CA LYS A 55 -2.48 2.79 -1.36
C LYS A 55 -3.03 4.08 -1.99
N THR A 56 -3.51 4.01 -3.23
CA THR A 56 -4.08 5.17 -3.94
C THR A 56 -5.31 5.71 -3.24
N ARG A 57 -6.23 4.83 -2.80
CA ARG A 57 -7.43 5.22 -2.05
C ARG A 57 -7.07 5.92 -0.73
N LEU A 58 -6.19 5.31 0.07
CA LEU A 58 -5.73 5.87 1.34
C LEU A 58 -4.98 7.19 1.16
N ARG A 59 -4.19 7.33 0.09
CA ARG A 59 -3.53 8.60 -0.25
C ARG A 59 -4.58 9.69 -0.50
N LYS A 60 -5.56 9.43 -1.37
CA LYS A 60 -6.63 10.41 -1.66
C LYS A 60 -7.44 10.76 -0.41
N GLU A 61 -7.71 9.80 0.47
CA GLU A 61 -8.36 10.06 1.75
C GLU A 61 -7.49 10.94 2.67
N PHE A 62 -6.20 10.65 2.76
CA PHE A 62 -5.26 11.45 3.54
C PHE A 62 -5.12 12.88 3.00
N GLU A 63 -5.04 13.05 1.68
CA GLU A 63 -5.01 14.35 1.00
C GLU A 63 -6.28 15.16 1.31
N LYS A 64 -7.46 14.52 1.29
CA LYS A 64 -8.73 15.16 1.66
C LYS A 64 -8.78 15.60 3.13
N LEU A 65 -8.19 14.81 4.04
CA LEU A 65 -8.19 15.12 5.47
C LEU A 65 -7.21 16.24 5.81
N THR A 66 -6.02 16.23 5.21
CA THR A 66 -4.92 17.13 5.59
C THR A 66 -4.77 18.35 4.68
N GLY A 67 -5.44 18.39 3.53
CA GLY A 67 -5.22 19.39 2.48
C GLY A 67 -3.85 19.29 1.79
N THR A 68 -2.97 18.40 2.27
CA THR A 68 -1.62 18.21 1.71
C THR A 68 -1.71 17.33 0.48
N ARG A 69 -1.39 17.88 -0.69
CA ARG A 69 -1.39 17.10 -1.95
C ARG A 69 -0.12 16.26 -2.09
N GLY A 70 -0.27 15.04 -2.62
CA GLY A 70 0.86 14.18 -2.94
C GLY A 70 1.64 14.61 -4.18
N PRO A 71 2.82 14.02 -4.45
CA PRO A 71 3.79 14.46 -5.47
C PRO A 71 3.34 14.30 -6.94
N TYR A 72 2.12 13.85 -7.18
CA TYR A 72 1.56 13.63 -8.52
C TYR A 72 0.22 14.36 -8.69
N SER A 73 -0.01 15.42 -7.92
CA SER A 73 -1.14 16.34 -8.12
C SER A 73 -0.73 17.44 -9.11
N SER A 74 -0.47 17.05 -10.34
CA SER A 74 -0.27 17.94 -11.49
C SER A 74 -1.39 17.69 -12.48
#